data_AF-A0A7W1GBG2-F1
#
_entry.id   AF-A0A7W1GBG2-F1
#
_cell.length_a   1.000
_cell.length_b   1.000
_cell.length_c   1.000
_cell.angle_alpha   90.00
_cell.angle_beta   90.00
_cell.angle_gamma   90.00
#
_symmetry.space_group_name_H-M   'P 1'
#
loop_
_entity.id
_entity.type
_entity.pdbx_description
1 polymer ?
#
loop_
_entity_poly.entity_id
_entity_poly.type
_entity_poly.pdbx_seq_one_letter_code
_entity_poly.pdbx_strand_id
1 'polypeptide(L)' 'MTEEIKVVAIGGSLAASSSSLAALRIALAGAAEGGARTELFDLRKLELPM' A
#
# COMPACT_ATOMS: atom_id res chain seq x y z
N MET A 1 13.09 -19.99 -12.48
CA MET A 1 12.78 -19.33 -11.20
C MET A 1 11.61 -18.40 -11.46
N THR A 2 10.50 -18.58 -10.76
CA THR A 2 9.40 -17.62 -10.78
C THR A 2 9.76 -16.56 -9.75
N GLU A 3 10.10 -15.35 -10.18
CA GLU A 3 10.39 -14.26 -9.22
C GLU A 3 9.10 -13.87 -8.49
N GLU A 4 9.18 -13.77 -7.16
CA GLU A 4 8.07 -13.32 -6.31
C GLU A 4 7.72 -11.86 -6.68
N ILE A 5 6.47 -11.62 -7.08
CA ILE A 5 6.02 -10.27 -7.41
C ILE A 5 5.91 -9.47 -6.10
N LYS A 6 6.65 -8.36 -6.02
CA LYS A 6 6.51 -7.39 -4.91
C LYS A 6 5.62 -6.23 -5.35
N VAL A 7 4.51 -6.02 -4.64
CA VAL A 7 3.58 -4.90 -4.85
C VAL A 7 3.72 -3.90 -3.72
N VAL A 8 4.11 -2.67 -4.06
CA VAL A 8 4.28 -1.57 -3.11
C VAL A 8 3.22 -0.52 -3.40
N ALA A 9 2.48 -0.10 -2.38
CA ALA A 9 1.50 0.96 -2.52
C ALA A 9 1.83 2.17 -1.63
N ILE A 10 1.58 3.37 -2.14
CA ILE A 10 1.85 4.64 -1.46
C ILE A 10 0.53 5.39 -1.25
N GLY A 11 0.15 5.58 0.01
CA GLY A 11 -1.06 6.29 0.41
C GLY A 11 -0.86 7.81 0.38
N GLY A 12 -1.37 8.46 -0.67
CA GLY A 12 -1.19 9.90 -0.92
C GLY A 12 -1.98 10.87 -0.03
N SER A 13 -2.83 10.39 0.87
CA SER A 13 -3.79 11.23 1.61
C SER A 13 -3.36 11.45 3.05
N LEU A 14 -3.37 12.71 3.49
CA LEU A 14 -3.13 13.09 4.89
C LEU A 14 -4.42 13.21 5.71
N ALA A 15 -5.59 13.00 5.10
CA ALA A 15 -6.86 13.10 5.79
C ALA A 15 -6.98 12.03 6.90
N ALA A 16 -7.67 12.39 7.99
CA ALA A 16 -7.96 11.45 9.09
C ALA A 16 -8.74 10.23 8.58
N SER A 17 -9.73 10.48 7.73
CA SER A 17 -10.47 9.46 6.96
C SER A 17 -10.14 9.59 5.48
N SER A 18 -9.69 8.49 4.86
CA SER A 18 -9.28 8.46 3.46
C SER A 18 -9.84 7.23 2.77
N SER A 19 -10.76 7.45 1.81
CA SER A 19 -11.33 6.40 0.97
C SER A 19 -10.29 5.79 0.02
N SER A 20 -9.36 6.60 -0.49
CA SER A 20 -8.26 6.11 -1.34
C SER A 20 -7.32 5.19 -0.56
N LEU A 21 -6.98 5.52 0.68
CA LEU A 21 -6.17 4.65 1.53
C LEU A 21 -6.91 3.35 1.90
N ALA A 22 -8.22 3.41 2.12
CA ALA A 22 -9.05 2.22 2.34
C ALA A 22 -9.07 1.31 1.10
N ALA A 23 -9.29 1.87 -0.09
CA ALA A 23 -9.24 1.12 -1.36
C ALA A 23 -7.86 0.50 -1.60
N LEU A 24 -6.78 1.21 -1.28
CA LEU A 24 -5.41 0.73 -1.40
C LEU A 24 -5.16 -0.52 -0.54
N ARG A 25 -5.70 -0.55 0.68
CA ARG A 25 -5.62 -1.73 1.56
C ARG A 25 -6.35 -2.93 0.98
N ILE A 26 -7.51 -2.73 0.37
CA ILE A 26 -8.27 -3.79 -0.30
C ILE A 26 -7.48 -4.35 -1.49
N ALA A 27 -6.89 -3.48 -2.31
CA ALA A 27 -6.07 -3.89 -3.45
C ALA A 27 -4.84 -4.70 -3.03
N LEU A 28 -4.16 -4.31 -1.95
CA LEU A 28 -3.03 -5.08 -1.41
C LEU A 28 -3.46 -6.44 -0.84
N ALA A 29 -4.63 -6.53 -0.21
CA ALA A 29 -5.16 -7.82 0.25
C ALA A 29 -5.36 -8.77 -0.94
N GLY A 30 -5.99 -8.31 -2.02
CA GLY A 30 -6.16 -9.11 -3.24
C GLY A 30 -4.83 -9.49 -3.91
N ALA A 31 -3.83 -8.61 -3.90
CA ALA A 31 -2.50 -8.93 -4.40
C ALA A 31 -1.81 -10.02 -3.55
N ALA A 32 -1.94 -9.96 -2.23
CA ALA A 32 -1.40 -10.97 -1.33
C ALA A 32 -2.09 -12.33 -1.50
N GLU A 33 -3.42 -12.34 -1.70
CA GLU A 33 -4.17 -13.55 -2.07
C GLU A 33 -3.69 -14.16 -3.39
N GLY A 34 -3.25 -13.32 -4.33
CA GLY A 34 -2.61 -13.73 -5.59
C GLY A 34 -1.16 -14.20 -5.45
N GLY A 35 -0.62 -14.28 -4.23
CA GLY A 35 0.76 -14.71 -3.96
C GLY A 35 1.82 -13.61 -4.08
N ALA A 36 1.42 -12.34 -4.19
CA ALA A 36 2.36 -11.24 -4.18
C ALA A 36 2.80 -10.88 -2.76
N ARG A 37 4.04 -10.47 -2.60
CA ARG A 37 4.49 -9.81 -1.37
C ARG A 37 4.06 -8.36 -1.40
N THR A 38 3.37 -7.90 -0.35
CA THR A 38 2.75 -6.58 -0.32
C THR A 38 3.35 -5.68 0.75
N GLU A 39 3.42 -4.37 0.47
CA GLU A 39 3.91 -3.36 1.40
C GLU A 39 3.15 -2.04 1.21
N LEU A 40 2.80 -1.37 2.33
CA LEU A 40 2.06 -0.11 2.35
C LEU A 40 2.88 1.01 3.00
N PHE A 41 3.13 2.05 2.22
CA PHE A 41 3.71 3.32 2.66
C PHE A 41 2.59 4.35 2.89
N ASP A 42 2.19 4.54 4.14
CA ASP A 42 1.21 5.57 4.53
C ASP A 42 1.95 6.89 4.80
N LEU A 43 1.73 7.92 3.96
CA LEU A 43 2.41 9.21 4.09
C LEU A 43 2.26 9.84 5.48
N ARG A 44 1.18 9.54 6.21
CA ARG A 44 0.98 10.05 7.59
C ARG A 44 1.96 9.47 8.60
N LYS A 45 2.55 8.32 8.28
CA LYS A 45 3.56 7.62 9.08
C LYS A 45 4.96 7.82 8.54
N LEU A 46 5.08 8.45 7.37
CA LEU A 46 6.36 8.68 6.74
C LEU A 46 6.80 10.08 7.11
N GLU A 47 7.82 10.14 7.95
CA GLU A 47 8.50 11.37 8.36
C GLU A 47 9.36 11.89 7.19
N LEU A 48 8.71 12.21 6.07
CA LEU A 48 9.38 12.66 4.85
C LEU A 48 9.89 14.09 5.01
N PRO A 49 11.08 14.41 4.44
CA PRO A 49 11.59 15.77 4.42
C PRO A 49 10.65 16.69 3.61
N MET A 50 10.50 17.91 4.11
CA MET A 50 9.75 19.02 3.48
C MET A 50 10.65 19.87 2.60
#